data_AF-A0A8H5ZW37-F1
#
_entry.id   AF-A0A8H5ZW37-F1
#
_cell.length_a   1.000
_cell.length_b   1.000
_cell.length_c   1.000
_cell.angle_alpha   90.00
_cell.angle_beta   90.00
_cell.angle_gamma   90.00
#
_symmetry.space_group_name_H-M   'P 1'
#
loop_
_entity.id
_entity.type
_entity.pdbx_description
1 polymer ?
#
loop_
_entity_poly.entity_id
_entity_poly.type
_entity_poly.pdbx_seq_one_letter_code
_entity_poly.pdbx_strand_id
1 'polypeptide(L)'
;MADTDGYILGRSVSESVRLHAQHLLWKLRNGYELNPQIPITDGMKIAELGTRTAIWMNDLAQQLPATDQLHGFDISDSQDPPKDRLPPNVAIWLLDSTEDPPSPLIGRDDVVHLRMWESNLPNGDTGPVIRHAKKLLKPRGCIQWEDADLMHKLAEGLP
;
A
#
# COMPACT_ATOMS: atom_id res chain seq x y z
N MET A 1 16.25 14.00 10.82
CA MET A 1 17.02 12.99 11.57
C MET A 1 16.99 11.72 10.73
N ALA A 2 18.11 11.03 10.58
CA ALA A 2 18.13 9.77 9.83
C ALA A 2 17.18 8.79 10.52
N ASP A 3 16.40 8.08 9.72
CA ASP A 3 15.43 7.12 10.22
C ASP A 3 16.17 5.94 10.86
N THR A 4 15.84 5.60 12.11
CA THR A 4 16.53 4.53 12.86
C THR A 4 16.22 3.13 12.32
N ASP A 5 15.24 3.01 11.43
CA ASP A 5 14.81 1.77 10.79
C ASP A 5 15.48 1.49 9.44
N GLY A 6 16.36 2.40 8.97
CA GLY A 6 17.06 2.24 7.70
C GLY A 6 16.26 2.67 6.46
N TYR A 7 15.13 3.36 6.62
CA TYR A 7 14.32 3.84 5.50
C TYR A 7 15.03 4.95 4.70
N ILE A 8 15.37 4.66 3.43
CA ILE A 8 16.26 5.51 2.61
C ILE A 8 15.56 6.75 2.06
N LEU A 9 14.25 6.68 1.81
CA LEU A 9 13.51 7.81 1.23
C LEU A 9 13.18 8.88 2.29
N GLY A 10 13.04 8.49 3.55
CA GLY A 10 12.69 9.41 4.63
C GLY A 10 11.23 9.83 4.64
N ARG A 11 10.87 10.69 5.60
CA ARG A 11 9.46 10.97 5.99
C ARG A 11 9.17 12.47 6.18
N SER A 12 9.83 13.32 5.39
CA SER A 12 9.65 14.78 5.46
C SER A 12 8.42 15.26 4.67
N VAL A 13 8.10 16.56 4.73
CA VAL A 13 7.02 17.16 3.91
C VAL A 13 7.27 16.98 2.41
N SER A 14 8.53 17.08 1.94
CA SER A 14 8.85 16.84 0.53
C SER A 14 8.56 15.39 0.12
N GLU A 15 8.74 14.45 1.05
CA GLU A 15 8.45 13.04 0.85
C GLU A 15 6.96 12.78 0.69
N SER A 16 6.13 13.45 1.49
CA SER A 16 4.68 13.42 1.34
C SER A 16 4.23 14.04 0.01
N VAL A 17 4.82 15.16 -0.43
CA VAL A 17 4.52 15.74 -1.75
C VAL A 17 4.87 14.77 -2.88
N ARG A 18 6.04 14.12 -2.82
CA ARG A 18 6.44 13.11 -3.81
C ARG A 18 5.42 11.96 -3.84
N LEU A 19 5.01 11.44 -2.69
CA LEU A 19 4.02 10.36 -2.61
C LEU A 19 2.69 10.72 -3.27
N HIS A 20 2.19 11.94 -3.05
CA HIS A 20 0.96 12.41 -3.67
C HIS A 20 1.13 12.53 -5.20
N ALA A 21 2.28 13.02 -5.67
CA ALA A 21 2.58 13.09 -7.11
C ALA A 21 2.70 11.68 -7.74
N GLN A 22 3.34 10.74 -7.04
CA GLN A 22 3.42 9.33 -7.45
C GLN A 22 2.01 8.72 -7.53
N HIS A 23 1.18 8.93 -6.51
CA HIS A 23 -0.20 8.44 -6.51
C HIS A 23 -1.00 8.96 -7.71
N LEU A 24 -0.93 10.28 -7.96
CA LEU A 24 -1.58 10.90 -9.13
C LEU A 24 -1.10 10.29 -10.46
N LEU A 25 0.20 10.05 -10.60
CA LEU A 25 0.76 9.43 -11.81
C LEU A 25 0.22 8.01 -12.01
N TRP A 26 0.15 7.20 -10.96
CA TRP A 26 -0.39 5.84 -11.03
C TRP A 26 -1.87 5.84 -11.41
N LYS A 27 -2.65 6.72 -10.77
CA LYS A 27 -4.08 6.90 -11.08
C LYS A 27 -4.31 7.27 -12.54
N LEU A 28 -3.54 8.22 -13.06
CA LEU A 28 -3.62 8.63 -14.48
C LEU A 28 -3.16 7.53 -15.43
N ARG A 29 -2.12 6.77 -15.08
CA ARG A 29 -1.59 5.68 -15.90
C ARG A 29 -2.54 4.49 -15.97
N ASN A 30 -3.10 4.08 -14.84
CA ASN A 30 -3.89 2.86 -14.73
C ASN A 30 -5.37 3.12 -15.02
N GLY A 31 -5.87 4.30 -14.68
CA GLY A 31 -7.29 4.66 -14.80
C GLY A 31 -8.19 4.04 -13.72
N TYR A 32 -7.60 3.44 -12.69
CA TYR A 32 -8.30 2.82 -11.56
C TYR A 32 -7.43 2.84 -10.30
N GLU A 33 -8.06 2.75 -9.12
CA GLU A 33 -7.37 2.47 -7.84
C GLU A 33 -7.33 0.98 -7.53
N LEU A 34 -8.45 0.29 -7.78
CA LEU A 34 -8.58 -1.16 -7.68
C LEU A 34 -8.76 -1.73 -9.08
N ASN A 35 -8.02 -2.78 -9.42
CA ASN A 35 -8.08 -3.40 -10.74
C ASN A 35 -9.53 -3.82 -11.07
N PRO A 36 -10.09 -3.45 -12.23
CA PRO A 36 -11.47 -3.78 -12.60
C PRO A 36 -11.79 -5.29 -12.65
N GLN A 37 -10.77 -6.15 -12.69
CA GLN A 37 -10.93 -7.61 -12.61
C GLN A 37 -11.21 -8.10 -11.19
N ILE A 38 -11.03 -7.26 -10.17
CA ILE A 38 -11.37 -7.56 -8.78
C ILE A 38 -12.83 -7.14 -8.57
N PRO A 39 -13.76 -8.08 -8.40
CA PRO A 39 -15.16 -7.75 -8.21
C PRO A 39 -15.36 -7.08 -6.86
N ILE A 40 -15.98 -5.89 -6.86
CA ILE A 40 -16.39 -5.22 -5.62
C ILE A 40 -17.69 -5.88 -5.12
N THR A 41 -17.65 -6.37 -3.89
CA THR A 41 -18.79 -6.98 -3.20
C THR A 41 -19.03 -6.26 -1.88
N ASP A 42 -20.24 -6.34 -1.33
CA ASP A 42 -20.57 -5.67 -0.07
C ASP A 42 -19.80 -6.26 1.13
N GLY A 43 -19.21 -5.39 1.95
CA GLY A 43 -18.51 -5.78 3.19
C GLY A 43 -17.11 -6.35 2.97
N MET A 44 -16.43 -5.92 1.90
CA MET A 44 -15.04 -6.31 1.64
C MET A 44 -14.10 -5.78 2.72
N LYS A 45 -13.01 -6.52 2.96
CA LYS A 45 -11.87 -6.09 3.76
C LYS A 45 -10.65 -5.98 2.86
N ILE A 46 -10.05 -4.80 2.82
CA ILE A 46 -8.93 -4.49 1.94
C ILE A 46 -7.77 -4.00 2.82
N ALA A 47 -6.59 -4.56 2.60
CA ALA A 47 -5.37 -4.15 3.27
C ALA A 47 -4.45 -3.37 2.33
N GLU A 48 -3.80 -2.31 2.81
CA GLU A 48 -2.69 -1.63 2.14
C GLU A 48 -1.41 -1.85 2.97
N LEU A 49 -0.38 -2.43 2.36
CA LEU A 49 0.95 -2.55 2.97
C LEU A 49 1.83 -1.37 2.55
N GLY A 50 2.42 -0.67 3.53
CA GLY A 50 3.25 0.51 3.30
C GLY A 50 2.41 1.77 3.08
N THR A 51 1.41 1.96 3.94
CA THR A 51 0.37 2.99 3.82
C THR A 51 0.90 4.43 3.72
N ARG A 52 1.98 4.75 4.43
CA ARG A 52 2.54 6.10 4.54
C ARG A 52 1.47 7.19 4.77
N THR A 53 1.12 7.94 3.73
CA THR A 53 0.15 9.06 3.82
C THR A 53 -1.33 8.62 3.74
N ALA A 54 -1.59 7.32 3.57
CA ALA A 54 -2.91 6.75 3.30
C ALA A 54 -3.62 7.31 2.06
N ILE A 55 -2.87 7.91 1.13
CA ILE A 55 -3.44 8.58 -0.04
C ILE A 55 -4.22 7.62 -0.95
N TRP A 56 -3.73 6.39 -1.14
CA TRP A 56 -4.42 5.38 -1.95
C TRP A 56 -5.71 4.90 -1.28
N MET A 57 -5.66 4.53 0.01
CA MET A 57 -6.86 4.17 0.76
C MET A 57 -7.91 5.30 0.79
N ASN A 58 -7.49 6.55 0.95
CA ASN A 58 -8.42 7.68 0.96
C ASN A 58 -9.13 7.87 -0.39
N ASP A 59 -8.42 7.66 -1.50
CA ASP A 59 -9.00 7.73 -2.84
C ASP A 59 -9.89 6.52 -3.13
N LEU A 60 -9.49 5.32 -2.68
CA LEU A 60 -10.27 4.10 -2.87
C LEU A 60 -11.55 4.10 -2.02
N ALA A 61 -11.50 4.56 -0.77
CA ALA A 61 -12.65 4.63 0.12
C ALA A 61 -13.82 5.45 -0.44
N GLN A 62 -13.54 6.45 -1.29
CA GLN A 62 -14.57 7.26 -1.97
C GLN A 62 -15.29 6.49 -3.10
N GLN A 63 -14.73 5.37 -3.53
CA GLN A 63 -15.22 4.55 -4.64
C GLN A 63 -15.88 3.24 -4.18
N LEU A 64 -15.77 2.92 -2.88
CA LEU A 64 -16.30 1.70 -2.30
C LEU A 64 -17.60 1.95 -1.52
N PRO A 65 -18.46 0.92 -1.40
CA PRO A 65 -19.52 0.88 -0.39
C PRO A 65 -19.00 1.26 1.01
N ALA A 66 -19.80 2.01 1.78
CA ALA A 66 -19.46 2.40 3.15
C ALA A 66 -19.36 1.20 4.13
N THR A 67 -19.84 0.04 3.71
CA THR A 67 -19.74 -1.26 4.41
C THR A 67 -18.35 -1.87 4.31
N ASP A 68 -17.56 -1.51 3.30
CA ASP A 68 -16.22 -2.02 3.07
C ASP A 68 -15.22 -1.38 4.02
N GLN A 69 -14.22 -2.13 4.46
CA GLN A 69 -13.23 -1.72 5.44
C GLN A 69 -11.83 -1.72 4.83
N LEU A 70 -11.11 -0.61 4.98
CA LEU A 70 -9.74 -0.46 4.53
C LEU A 70 -8.80 -0.38 5.74
N HIS A 71 -7.71 -1.15 5.66
CA HIS A 71 -6.75 -1.30 6.74
C HIS A 71 -5.33 -1.07 6.24
N GLY A 72 -4.74 0.01 6.71
CA GLY A 72 -3.35 0.35 6.42
C GLY A 72 -2.39 -0.24 7.42
N PHE A 73 -1.26 -0.72 6.92
CA PHE A 73 -0.13 -1.19 7.73
C PHE A 73 1.13 -0.44 7.31
N ASP A 74 1.81 0.18 8.26
CA ASP A 74 3.12 0.81 8.05
C ASP A 74 4.01 0.59 9.27
N ILE A 75 5.33 0.63 9.09
CA ILE A 75 6.29 0.47 10.19
C ILE A 75 6.44 1.77 10.98
N SER A 76 5.90 2.88 10.46
CA SER A 76 5.92 4.20 11.09
C SER A 76 4.58 4.92 10.93
N ASP A 77 4.16 5.62 11.98
CA ASP A 77 2.99 6.50 12.00
C ASP A 77 3.33 7.96 11.66
N SER A 78 4.59 8.26 11.36
CA SER A 78 5.07 9.64 11.20
C SER A 78 4.50 10.38 9.98
N GLN A 79 3.94 9.64 9.02
CA GLN A 79 3.25 10.19 7.85
C GLN A 79 1.72 10.02 7.92
N ASP A 80 1.20 9.47 9.02
CA ASP A 80 -0.23 9.21 9.16
C ASP A 80 -1.01 10.53 9.15
N PRO A 81 -2.12 10.60 8.41
CA PRO A 81 -3.05 11.70 8.55
C PRO A 81 -3.69 11.66 9.96
N PRO A 82 -4.07 12.83 10.51
CA PRO A 82 -4.90 12.89 11.70
C PRO A 82 -6.15 12.01 11.57
N LYS A 83 -6.50 11.27 12.63
CA LYS A 83 -7.61 10.28 12.60
C LYS A 83 -8.96 10.90 12.21
N ASP A 84 -9.18 12.16 12.56
CA ASP A 84 -10.39 12.92 12.21
C ASP A 84 -10.48 13.29 10.72
N ARG A 85 -9.39 13.12 9.97
CA ARG A 85 -9.32 13.33 8.51
C ARG A 85 -9.42 12.03 7.72
N LEU A 86 -9.40 10.89 8.37
CA LEU A 86 -9.61 9.60 7.71
C LEU A 86 -11.09 9.36 7.46
N PRO A 87 -11.46 8.73 6.32
CA PRO A 87 -12.79 8.20 6.12
C PRO A 87 -13.18 7.24 7.26
N PRO A 88 -14.47 7.17 7.65
CA PRO A 88 -14.91 6.33 8.78
C PRO A 88 -14.60 4.84 8.64
N ASN A 89 -14.37 4.37 7.42
CA ASN A 89 -14.07 2.98 7.10
C ASN A 89 -12.58 2.69 6.85
N VAL A 90 -11.70 3.66 7.13
CA VAL A 90 -10.24 3.52 7.00
C VAL A 90 -9.61 3.52 8.40
N ALA A 91 -8.72 2.56 8.65
CA ALA A 91 -7.89 2.52 9.86
C ALA A 91 -6.44 2.20 9.51
N ILE A 92 -5.49 2.83 10.21
CA ILE A 92 -4.05 2.62 10.03
C ILE A 92 -3.47 2.02 11.31
N TRP A 93 -2.57 1.05 11.16
CA TRP A 93 -1.91 0.36 12.27
C TRP A 93 -0.41 0.22 12.04
N LEU A 94 0.33 0.32 13.14
CA LEU A 94 1.78 0.08 13.15
C LEU A 94 2.05 -1.43 13.03
N LEU A 95 2.67 -1.84 11.93
CA LEU A 95 2.98 -3.24 11.67
C LEU A 95 4.09 -3.39 10.61
N ASP A 96 5.07 -4.23 10.92
CA ASP A 96 6.10 -4.63 9.96
C ASP A 96 5.55 -5.71 9.01
N SER A 97 5.42 -5.36 7.73
CA SER A 97 4.89 -6.26 6.69
C SER A 97 5.95 -7.21 6.12
N THR A 98 7.17 -7.21 6.66
CA THR A 98 8.24 -8.17 6.33
C THR A 98 8.30 -9.35 7.30
N GLU A 99 7.61 -9.24 8.44
CA GLU A 99 7.46 -10.30 9.45
C GLU A 99 6.14 -11.05 9.28
N ASP A 100 5.88 -12.07 10.11
CA ASP A 100 4.60 -12.76 10.09
C ASP A 100 3.47 -11.89 10.67
N PRO A 101 2.28 -11.83 10.03
CA PRO A 101 1.15 -11.08 10.58
C PRO A 101 0.67 -11.71 11.90
N PRO A 102 0.21 -10.90 12.86
CA PRO A 102 -0.41 -11.40 14.07
C PRO A 102 -1.68 -12.20 13.75
N SER A 103 -1.95 -13.24 14.54
CA SER A 103 -3.02 -14.22 14.29
C SER A 103 -4.39 -13.64 13.92
N PRO A 104 -4.86 -12.51 14.53
CA PRO A 104 -6.16 -11.92 14.17
C PRO A 104 -6.26 -11.38 12.74
N LEU A 105 -5.13 -11.17 12.05
CA LEU A 105 -5.08 -10.66 10.68
C LEU A 105 -4.98 -11.77 9.63
N ILE A 106 -4.71 -13.00 10.04
CA ILE A 106 -4.55 -14.13 9.11
C ILE A 106 -5.90 -14.49 8.48
N GLY A 107 -5.94 -14.61 7.16
CA GLY A 107 -7.14 -15.03 6.43
C GLY A 107 -8.29 -14.03 6.49
N ARG A 108 -8.00 -12.75 6.67
CA ARG A 108 -8.98 -11.70 6.97
C ARG A 108 -9.39 -10.88 5.75
N ASP A 109 -8.45 -10.60 4.85
CA ASP A 109 -8.62 -9.60 3.80
C ASP A 109 -8.96 -10.25 2.45
N ASP A 110 -9.85 -9.63 1.68
CA ASP A 110 -10.26 -10.05 0.33
C ASP A 110 -9.25 -9.58 -0.72
N VAL A 111 -8.63 -8.42 -0.47
CA VAL A 111 -7.57 -7.83 -1.30
C VAL A 111 -6.45 -7.34 -0.40
N VAL A 112 -5.21 -7.60 -0.82
CA VAL A 112 -4.02 -6.95 -0.25
C VAL A 112 -3.35 -6.14 -1.37
N HIS A 113 -3.31 -4.83 -1.19
CA HIS A 113 -2.61 -3.91 -2.05
C HIS A 113 -1.22 -3.60 -1.51
N LEU A 114 -0.26 -3.47 -2.43
CA LEU A 114 1.06 -2.97 -2.14
C LEU A 114 1.66 -2.31 -3.37
N ARG A 115 2.41 -1.23 -3.17
CA ARG A 115 3.00 -0.44 -4.25
C ARG A 115 4.40 0.03 -3.92
N MET A 116 5.29 0.01 -4.91
CA MET A 116 6.68 0.47 -4.77
C MET A 116 7.46 -0.28 -3.68
N TRP A 117 7.32 -1.61 -3.59
CA TRP A 117 7.98 -2.41 -2.54
C TRP A 117 9.32 -2.97 -3.00
N GLU A 118 9.47 -3.35 -4.27
CA GLU A 118 10.68 -4.01 -4.78
C GLU A 118 11.96 -3.19 -4.50
N SER A 119 11.93 -1.89 -4.78
CA SER A 119 13.09 -1.01 -4.59
C SER A 119 13.37 -0.63 -3.13
N ASN A 120 12.44 -0.92 -2.22
CA ASN A 120 12.53 -0.53 -0.81
C ASN A 120 12.99 -1.67 0.10
N LEU A 121 13.12 -2.89 -0.43
CA LEU A 121 13.53 -4.06 0.33
C LEU A 121 15.03 -4.32 0.21
N PRO A 122 15.71 -4.75 1.30
CA PRO A 122 17.10 -5.14 1.25
C PRO A 122 17.35 -6.19 0.16
N ASN A 123 18.33 -5.93 -0.71
CA ASN A 123 18.69 -6.78 -1.86
C ASN A 123 17.53 -7.07 -2.85
N GLY A 124 16.42 -6.33 -2.79
CA GLY A 124 15.22 -6.60 -3.58
C GLY A 124 14.51 -7.92 -3.21
N ASP A 125 14.75 -8.48 -2.02
CA ASP A 125 14.07 -9.71 -1.59
C ASP A 125 12.60 -9.42 -1.24
N THR A 126 11.71 -9.67 -2.20
CA THR A 126 10.25 -9.53 -2.03
C THR A 126 9.61 -10.72 -1.32
N GLY A 127 10.36 -11.80 -1.06
CA GLY A 127 9.83 -13.03 -0.47
C GLY A 127 9.09 -12.81 0.85
N PRO A 128 9.64 -12.06 1.83
CA PRO A 128 8.98 -11.77 3.09
C PRO A 128 7.62 -11.07 2.93
N VAL A 129 7.55 -9.97 2.17
CA VAL A 129 6.31 -9.20 1.98
C VAL A 129 5.25 -9.99 1.21
N ILE A 130 5.64 -10.80 0.21
CA ILE A 130 4.71 -11.69 -0.50
C ILE A 130 4.13 -12.72 0.47
N ARG A 131 4.94 -13.31 1.35
CA ARG A 131 4.47 -14.28 2.34
C ARG A 131 3.50 -13.62 3.34
N HIS A 132 3.83 -12.41 3.80
CA HIS A 132 2.96 -11.63 4.68
C HIS A 132 1.60 -11.38 4.00
N ALA A 133 1.61 -10.80 2.81
CA ALA A 133 0.40 -10.50 2.03
C ALA A 133 -0.46 -11.76 1.82
N LYS A 134 0.16 -12.88 1.46
CA LYS A 134 -0.55 -14.16 1.29
C LYS A 134 -1.19 -14.68 2.59
N LYS A 135 -0.59 -14.42 3.75
CA LYS A 135 -1.16 -14.83 5.05
C LYS A 135 -2.37 -13.97 5.44
N LEU A 136 -2.40 -12.69 5.05
CA LEU A 136 -3.56 -11.83 5.29
C LEU A 136 -4.78 -12.25 4.47
N LEU A 137 -4.57 -12.81 3.27
CA LEU A 137 -5.66 -13.13 2.35
C LEU A 137 -6.55 -14.28 2.82
N LYS A 138 -7.86 -14.06 2.72
CA LYS A 138 -8.87 -15.12 2.68
C LYS A 138 -8.59 -16.11 1.53
N PRO A 139 -9.12 -17.35 1.61
CA PRO A 139 -9.15 -18.22 0.44
C PRO A 139 -9.78 -17.49 -0.76
N ARG A 140 -9.12 -17.54 -1.92
CA ARG A 140 -9.50 -16.85 -3.17
C ARG A 140 -9.36 -15.32 -3.15
N GLY A 141 -8.79 -14.74 -2.10
CA GLY A 141 -8.37 -13.34 -2.11
C GLY A 141 -7.26 -13.08 -3.12
N CYS A 142 -7.03 -11.81 -3.43
CA CYS A 142 -6.06 -11.40 -4.45
C CYS A 142 -5.04 -10.39 -3.93
N ILE A 143 -3.86 -10.42 -4.54
CA ILE A 143 -2.84 -9.38 -4.34
C ILE A 143 -2.93 -8.44 -5.53
N GLN A 144 -3.04 -7.13 -5.26
CA GLN A 144 -2.78 -6.10 -6.25
C GLN A 144 -1.42 -5.48 -5.95
N TRP A 145 -0.42 -5.84 -6.77
CA TRP A 145 0.93 -5.31 -6.67
C TRP A 145 1.19 -4.33 -7.80
N GLU A 146 1.62 -3.12 -7.48
CA GLU A 146 2.01 -2.10 -8.47
C GLU A 146 3.45 -1.63 -8.23
N ASP A 147 4.39 -1.99 -9.10
CA ASP A 147 5.77 -1.52 -9.01
C ASP A 147 6.22 -0.84 -10.30
N ALA A 148 7.20 0.04 -10.18
CA ALA A 148 7.88 0.62 -11.33
C ALA A 148 9.09 -0.24 -11.67
N ASP A 149 9.29 -0.57 -12.94
CA ASP A 149 10.55 -1.13 -13.39
C ASP A 149 11.63 -0.04 -13.32
N LEU A 150 12.37 -0.05 -12.20
CA LEU A 150 13.47 0.87 -11.96
C LEU A 150 14.83 0.30 -12.41
N MET A 151 14.85 -0.98 -12.83
CA MET A 151 16.05 -1.72 -13.21
C MET A 151 16.31 -1.67 -14.72
N HIS A 152 15.26 -1.62 -15.56
CA HIS A 152 15.38 -1.29 -16.98
C HIS A 152 15.21 0.21 -17.21
N LYS A 153 16.17 1.01 -16.73
CA LYS A 153 16.41 2.31 -17.35
C LYS A 153 17.04 2.04 -18.71
N LEU A 154 16.21 1.89 -19.75
CA LEU A 154 16.67 2.10 -21.12
C LEU A 154 17.16 3.55 -21.19
N ALA A 155 18.47 3.72 -21.01
CA ALA A 155 19.21 4.86 -21.52
C ALA A 155 19.25 4.76 -23.05
N GLU A 156 18.09 4.76 -23.70
CA GLU A 156 18.01 5.19 -25.08
C GLU A 156 17.64 6.66 -25.03
N GLY A 157 18.66 7.50 -25.24
CA GLY A 157 18.48 8.92 -25.38
C GLY A 157 17.35 9.19 -26.37
N LEU A 158 16.45 10.11 -25.99
CA LEU A 158 15.56 10.73 -26.94
C LEU A 158 16.39 11.24 -28.14
N PRO A 159 15.91 11.04 -29.39
CA PRO A 159 16.61 11.51 -30.58
C PRO A 159 16.83 13.03 -30.59
#